data_AF-A0A7J9RLP9-F1
#
_entry.id   AF-A0A7J9RLP9-F1
#
_cell.length_a   1.000
_cell.length_b   1.000
_cell.length_c   1.000
_cell.angle_alpha   90.00
_cell.angle_beta   90.00
_cell.angle_gamma   90.00
#
_symmetry.space_group_name_H-M   'P 1'
#
loop_
_entity.id
_entity.type
_entity.pdbx_description
1 polymer ?
#
loop_
_entity_poly.entity_id
_entity_poly.type
_entity_poly.pdbx_seq_one_letter_code
_entity_poly.pdbx_strand_id
1 'polypeptide(L)'
;MDEDEMARGLDHLMEQNETDLPFLASYGADMDGMGIDVDALFLGVESFLSSRRVEFEINEDCITYHSTRITKHEEGLLIEIEHEHLPLVHSDLDRVGFFQGVLHGDKSKLSVILQMWGGEHRRFLERLVEHCA
;
A
#
# COMPACT_ATOMS: atom_id res chain seq x y z
N MET A 1 22.62 4.34 -44.79
CA MET A 1 22.15 4.47 -43.40
C MET A 1 21.86 3.06 -42.97
N ASP A 2 22.82 2.49 -42.26
CA ASP A 2 22.93 1.06 -41.98
C ASP A 2 22.03 0.69 -40.80
N GLU A 3 21.33 -0.43 -40.89
CA GLU A 3 20.34 -0.91 -39.90
C GLU A 3 20.96 -1.11 -38.49
N ASP A 4 22.29 -1.27 -38.40
CA ASP A 4 23.05 -1.39 -37.15
C ASP A 4 23.15 -0.08 -36.34
N GLU A 5 23.02 1.09 -36.98
CA GLU A 5 23.10 2.39 -36.29
C GLU A 5 21.78 2.73 -35.58
N MET A 6 20.64 2.24 -36.11
CA MET A 6 19.33 2.33 -35.44
C MET A 6 19.21 1.35 -34.27
N ALA A 7 19.79 0.15 -34.35
CA ALA A 7 19.76 -0.83 -33.26
C ALA A 7 20.51 -0.32 -32.01
N ARG A 8 21.67 0.34 -32.20
CA ARG A 8 22.44 0.95 -31.10
C ARG A 8 21.82 2.24 -30.54
N GLY A 9 21.10 2.99 -31.37
CA GLY A 9 20.35 4.17 -30.92
C GLY A 9 19.13 3.81 -30.05
N LEU A 10 18.50 2.67 -30.34
CA LEU A 10 17.34 2.17 -29.60
C LEU A 10 17.74 1.64 -28.21
N ASP A 11 18.83 0.88 -28.14
CA ASP A 11 19.34 0.29 -26.89
C ASP A 11 19.73 1.37 -25.86
N HIS A 12 20.33 2.47 -26.34
CA HIS A 12 20.71 3.61 -25.52
C HIS A 12 19.50 4.46 -25.06
N LEU A 13 18.37 4.40 -25.77
CA LEU A 13 17.10 5.03 -25.37
C LEU A 13 16.31 4.17 -24.37
N MET A 14 16.51 2.85 -24.38
CA MET A 14 15.93 1.92 -23.41
C MET A 14 16.65 2.01 -22.07
N GLU A 15 17.98 2.09 -22.07
CA GLU A 15 18.80 2.23 -20.86
C GLU A 15 18.57 3.58 -20.13
N GLN A 16 18.17 4.63 -20.85
CA GLN A 16 17.78 5.92 -20.25
C GLN A 16 16.35 5.95 -19.68
N ASN A 17 15.50 4.98 -20.01
CA ASN A 17 14.12 4.85 -19.49
C ASN A 17 13.96 3.76 -18.41
N GLU A 18 15.02 3.05 -18.03
CA GLU A 18 15.03 2.12 -16.88
C GLU A 18 15.03 2.83 -15.51
N THR A 19 14.67 4.11 -15.47
CA THR A 19 14.46 4.84 -14.22
C THR A 19 12.97 5.01 -13.95
N ASP A 20 12.55 4.31 -12.89
CA ASP A 20 11.27 4.40 -12.19
C ASP A 20 10.02 3.71 -12.79
N LEU A 21 10.09 2.37 -12.90
CA LEU A 21 8.92 1.49 -12.83
C LEU A 21 8.02 1.58 -11.57
N PRO A 22 8.33 2.26 -10.43
CA PRO A 22 7.36 2.44 -9.36
C PRO A 22 6.25 3.45 -9.69
N PHE A 23 6.38 4.26 -10.75
CA PHE A 23 5.34 5.23 -11.15
C PHE A 23 4.25 4.59 -12.01
N LEU A 24 4.58 3.63 -12.88
CA LEU A 24 3.61 2.88 -13.69
C LEU A 24 2.83 1.82 -12.90
N ALA A 25 3.39 1.30 -11.80
CA ALA A 25 2.63 0.49 -10.85
C ALA A 25 1.46 1.29 -10.21
N SER A 26 1.58 2.62 -10.16
CA SER A 26 0.55 3.50 -9.61
C SER A 26 -0.56 3.86 -10.61
N TYR A 27 -0.48 3.42 -11.86
CA TYR A 27 -1.44 3.77 -12.91
C TYR A 27 -1.82 2.55 -13.77
N GLY A 28 -2.39 1.53 -13.13
CA GLY A 28 -3.14 0.48 -13.81
C GLY A 28 -2.29 -0.59 -14.49
N ALA A 29 -1.87 -1.59 -13.71
CA ALA A 29 -1.75 -2.93 -14.29
C ALA A 29 -3.16 -3.38 -14.69
N ASP A 30 -3.47 -3.12 -15.97
CA ASP A 30 -4.56 -3.64 -16.80
C ASP A 30 -5.94 -3.78 -16.16
N MET A 31 -6.80 -2.80 -16.53
CA MET A 31 -8.26 -2.91 -16.54
C MET A 31 -8.70 -3.96 -17.57
N ASP A 32 -8.41 -5.23 -17.30
CA ASP A 32 -8.96 -6.39 -18.01
C ASP A 32 -9.39 -7.44 -16.97
N GLY A 33 -10.39 -7.09 -16.16
CA GLY A 33 -11.05 -8.03 -15.23
C GLY A 33 -10.20 -8.59 -14.10
N MET A 34 -9.00 -8.08 -13.86
CA MET A 34 -8.10 -8.50 -12.78
C MET A 34 -8.59 -7.94 -11.44
N GLY A 35 -8.89 -8.84 -10.50
CA GLY A 35 -9.18 -8.47 -9.12
C GLY A 35 -7.99 -7.78 -8.44
N ILE A 36 -8.23 -7.29 -7.23
CA ILE A 36 -7.19 -6.67 -6.40
C ILE A 36 -6.10 -7.71 -6.12
N ASP A 37 -4.84 -7.40 -6.44
CA ASP A 37 -3.70 -8.26 -6.09
C ASP A 37 -3.38 -8.11 -4.60
N VAL A 38 -4.12 -8.86 -3.78
CA VAL A 38 -4.05 -8.82 -2.31
C VAL A 38 -2.65 -9.23 -1.83
N ASP A 39 -2.00 -10.18 -2.50
CA ASP A 39 -0.66 -10.64 -2.13
C ASP A 39 0.40 -9.55 -2.39
N ALA A 40 0.31 -8.85 -3.51
CA ALA A 40 1.19 -7.70 -3.78
C ALA A 40 0.97 -6.55 -2.79
N LEU A 41 -0.29 -6.26 -2.42
CA LEU A 41 -0.58 -5.29 -1.36
C LEU A 41 0.05 -5.73 -0.03
N PHE A 42 -0.12 -7.00 0.34
CA PHE A 42 0.37 -7.55 1.61
C PHE A 42 1.89 -7.45 1.71
N LEU A 43 2.60 -7.87 0.66
CA LEU A 43 4.05 -7.77 0.55
C LEU A 43 4.54 -6.32 0.60
N GLY A 44 3.78 -5.40 -0.01
CA GLY A 44 4.05 -3.97 0.02
C GLY A 44 4.00 -3.39 1.44
N VAL A 45 2.99 -3.78 2.21
CA VAL A 45 2.83 -3.38 3.62
C VAL A 45 3.93 -3.98 4.50
N GLU A 46 4.21 -5.28 4.35
CA GLU A 46 5.29 -5.98 5.07
C GLU A 46 6.65 -5.30 4.84
N SER A 47 6.98 -5.04 3.57
CA SER A 47 8.24 -4.37 3.18
C SER A 47 8.33 -2.98 3.79
N PHE A 48 7.21 -2.25 3.83
CA PHE A 48 7.15 -0.92 4.43
C PHE A 48 7.41 -0.97 5.95
N LEU A 49 6.73 -1.85 6.69
CA LEU A 49 6.93 -1.99 8.13
C LEU A 49 8.37 -2.40 8.46
N SER A 50 8.92 -3.34 7.68
CA SER A 50 10.32 -3.78 7.79
C SER A 50 11.30 -2.62 7.56
N SER A 51 11.06 -1.78 6.54
CA SER A 51 11.89 -0.61 6.25
C SER A 51 11.89 0.44 7.38
N ARG A 52 10.82 0.48 8.17
CA ARG A 52 10.64 1.39 9.31
C ARG A 52 11.11 0.79 10.64
N ARG A 53 11.62 -0.45 10.64
CA ARG A 53 12.07 -1.18 11.83
C ARG A 53 10.98 -1.34 12.89
N VAL A 54 9.73 -1.49 12.44
CA VAL A 54 8.61 -1.82 13.32
C VAL A 54 8.74 -3.30 13.69
N GLU A 55 8.57 -3.63 14.97
CA GLU A 55 8.44 -5.02 15.39
C GLU A 55 7.02 -5.50 15.11
N PHE A 56 6.88 -6.56 14.30
CA PHE A 56 5.59 -7.11 13.93
C PHE A 56 5.63 -8.63 13.86
N GLU A 57 4.49 -9.26 14.10
CA GLU A 57 4.26 -10.68 13.88
C GLU A 57 3.59 -10.86 12.51
N ILE A 58 4.07 -11.83 11.73
CA ILE A 58 3.53 -12.15 10.41
C ILE A 58 3.16 -13.63 10.31
N ASN A 59 1.94 -13.87 9.83
CA ASN A 59 1.42 -15.16 9.40
C ASN A 59 1.09 -15.09 7.90
N GLU A 60 0.67 -16.21 7.30
CA GLU A 60 0.37 -16.33 5.86
C GLU A 60 -0.61 -15.26 5.32
N ASP A 61 -1.56 -14.85 6.17
CA ASP A 61 -2.69 -13.99 5.83
C ASP A 61 -2.83 -12.77 6.73
N CYS A 62 -1.93 -12.58 7.71
CA CYS A 62 -2.10 -11.56 8.74
C CYS A 62 -0.75 -10.96 9.20
N ILE A 63 -0.69 -9.64 9.32
CA ILE A 63 0.37 -8.90 10.00
C ILE A 63 -0.23 -8.25 11.24
N THR A 64 0.41 -8.42 12.39
CA THR A 64 -0.01 -7.77 13.64
C THR A 64 1.17 -7.01 14.22
N TYR A 65 0.94 -5.75 14.59
CA TYR A 65 1.94 -4.91 15.26
C TYR A 65 1.23 -3.95 16.21
N HIS A 66 1.72 -3.81 17.45
CA HIS A 66 1.06 -3.03 18.48
C HIS A 66 -0.46 -3.37 18.56
N SER A 67 -1.33 -2.37 18.48
CA SER A 67 -2.79 -2.55 18.42
C SER A 67 -3.37 -2.62 17.00
N THR A 68 -2.52 -2.80 15.98
CA THR A 68 -2.91 -2.84 14.58
C THR A 68 -2.86 -4.26 14.05
N ARG A 69 -3.92 -4.65 13.33
CA ARG A 69 -4.03 -5.92 12.63
C ARG A 69 -4.35 -5.66 11.17
N ILE A 70 -3.59 -6.29 10.28
CA ILE A 70 -3.76 -6.19 8.83
C ILE A 70 -3.94 -7.61 8.27
N THR A 71 -5.12 -7.91 7.75
CA THR A 71 -5.48 -9.24 7.23
C THR A 71 -5.81 -9.20 5.75
N LYS A 72 -5.49 -10.28 5.04
CA LYS A 72 -5.97 -10.49 3.67
C LYS A 72 -7.50 -10.67 3.67
N HIS A 73 -8.17 -10.00 2.74
CA HIS A 73 -9.62 -10.03 2.55
C HIS A 73 -9.94 -10.15 1.06
N GLU A 74 -11.13 -10.64 0.70
CA GLU A 74 -11.53 -10.82 -0.71
C GLU A 74 -11.51 -9.51 -1.51
N GLU A 75 -11.73 -8.39 -0.82
CA GLU A 75 -11.78 -7.04 -1.39
C GLU A 75 -10.49 -6.22 -1.17
N GLY A 76 -9.38 -6.81 -0.67
CA GLY A 76 -8.14 -6.09 -0.38
C GLY A 76 -7.49 -6.47 0.95
N LEU A 77 -6.79 -5.54 1.59
CA LEU A 77 -6.28 -5.74 2.95
C LEU A 77 -7.18 -5.04 3.96
N LEU A 78 -7.74 -5.80 4.88
CA LEU A 78 -8.48 -5.25 6.01
C LEU A 78 -7.48 -4.76 7.07
N ILE A 79 -7.55 -3.47 7.40
CA ILE A 79 -6.78 -2.83 8.46
C ILE A 79 -7.72 -2.54 9.62
N GLU A 80 -7.43 -3.10 10.78
CA GLU A 80 -8.16 -2.89 12.03
C GLU A 80 -7.23 -2.35 13.11
N ILE A 81 -7.67 -1.32 13.83
CA ILE A 81 -6.88 -0.72 14.91
C ILE A 81 -7.80 -0.40 16.08
N GLU A 82 -7.36 -0.77 17.28
CA GLU A 82 -7.98 -0.37 18.55
C GLU A 82 -6.96 0.39 19.41
N HIS A 83 -7.07 1.72 19.45
CA HIS A 83 -6.13 2.57 20.17
C HIS A 83 -6.82 3.83 20.68
N GLU A 84 -6.43 4.33 21.85
CA GLU A 84 -6.99 5.56 22.39
C GLU A 84 -6.56 6.77 21.54
N HIS A 85 -7.53 7.58 21.08
CA HIS A 85 -7.30 8.83 20.34
C HIS A 85 -6.53 8.71 19.01
N LEU A 86 -6.96 7.83 18.10
CA LEU A 86 -6.37 7.71 16.77
C LEU A 86 -6.20 9.09 16.08
N PRO A 87 -5.04 9.35 15.45
CA PRO A 87 -4.70 10.66 14.90
C PRO A 87 -5.35 10.89 13.54
N LEU A 88 -6.58 10.41 13.34
CA LEU A 88 -7.30 10.39 12.06
C LEU A 88 -8.57 11.23 12.10
N VAL A 89 -9.04 11.59 10.91
CA VAL A 89 -10.39 12.13 10.64
C VAL A 89 -11.08 11.25 9.60
N HIS A 90 -12.40 11.32 9.50
CA HIS A 90 -13.17 10.48 8.56
C HIS A 90 -12.67 10.61 7.11
N SER A 91 -12.30 11.82 6.68
CA SER A 91 -11.77 12.06 5.33
C SER A 91 -10.42 11.38 5.05
N ASP A 92 -9.72 10.89 6.07
CA ASP A 92 -8.54 10.04 5.84
C ASP A 92 -8.93 8.68 5.24
N LEU A 93 -10.16 8.19 5.51
CA LEU A 93 -10.68 6.90 5.05
C LEU A 93 -11.51 6.99 3.77
N ASP A 94 -11.92 8.20 3.38
CA ASP A 94 -12.66 8.46 2.13
C ASP A 94 -11.73 8.63 0.92
N ARG A 95 -10.41 8.44 1.09
CA ARG A 95 -9.45 8.62 0.00
C ARG A 95 -9.51 7.45 -0.98
N VAL A 96 -9.11 7.73 -2.22
CA VAL A 96 -9.04 6.72 -3.28
C VAL A 96 -8.11 5.59 -2.84
N GLY A 97 -8.61 4.35 -2.88
CA GLY A 97 -7.85 3.17 -2.48
C GLY A 97 -8.19 2.64 -1.09
N PHE A 98 -9.00 3.38 -0.34
CA PHE A 98 -9.69 2.88 0.85
C PHE A 98 -11.15 2.56 0.53
N PHE A 99 -11.64 1.48 1.13
CA PHE A 99 -13.00 0.99 0.97
C PHE A 99 -13.59 0.61 2.34
N GLN A 100 -14.90 0.80 2.50
CA GLN A 100 -15.63 0.53 3.76
C GLN A 100 -14.96 1.11 5.02
N GLY A 101 -14.40 2.32 4.91
CA GLY A 101 -13.75 3.00 6.02
C GLY A 101 -14.72 3.36 7.15
N VAL A 102 -14.42 2.93 8.36
CA VAL A 102 -15.15 3.23 9.58
C VAL A 102 -14.18 3.75 10.63
N LEU A 103 -14.40 4.98 11.11
CA LEU A 103 -13.72 5.55 12.27
C LEU A 103 -14.76 5.74 13.38
N HIS A 104 -14.55 5.14 14.54
CA HIS A 104 -15.47 5.32 15.67
C HIS A 104 -15.49 6.78 16.13
N GLY A 105 -16.63 7.27 16.64
CA GLY A 105 -16.83 8.70 16.95
C GLY A 105 -15.88 9.26 18.02
N ASP A 106 -15.41 8.41 18.93
CA ASP A 106 -14.40 8.74 19.95
C ASP A 106 -12.95 8.51 19.47
N LYS A 107 -12.77 8.07 18.22
CA LYS A 107 -11.48 7.73 17.61
C LYS A 107 -10.72 6.61 18.35
N SER A 108 -11.43 5.73 19.06
CA SER A 108 -10.85 4.57 19.73
C SER A 108 -10.60 3.39 18.78
N LYS A 109 -11.33 3.35 17.65
CA LYS A 109 -11.32 2.21 16.74
C LYS A 109 -11.42 2.65 15.28
N LEU A 110 -10.69 1.95 14.43
CA LEU A 110 -10.66 2.08 12.99
C LEU A 110 -10.84 0.71 12.33
N SER A 111 -11.58 0.68 11.22
CA SER A 111 -11.55 -0.41 10.25
C SER A 111 -11.58 0.16 8.84
N VAL A 112 -10.75 -0.32 7.93
CA VAL A 112 -10.77 0.09 6.51
C VAL A 112 -10.15 -0.99 5.62
N ILE A 113 -10.69 -1.18 4.42
CA ILE A 113 -10.14 -2.07 3.40
C ILE A 113 -9.22 -1.27 2.46
N LEU A 114 -7.97 -1.67 2.35
CA LEU A 114 -6.97 -1.10 1.46
C LEU A 114 -6.96 -1.88 0.14
N GLN A 115 -7.23 -1.20 -0.96
CA GLN A 115 -7.30 -1.77 -2.31
C GLN A 115 -6.16 -1.30 -3.22
N MET A 116 -5.39 -0.30 -2.79
CA MET A 116 -4.27 0.25 -3.55
C MET A 116 -3.07 0.49 -2.65
N TRP A 117 -1.87 0.46 -3.24
CA TRP A 117 -0.63 0.77 -2.54
C TRP A 117 0.08 1.94 -3.20
N GLY A 118 0.33 3.01 -2.44
CA GLY A 118 0.85 4.26 -2.98
C GLY A 118 1.28 5.24 -1.88
N GLY A 119 1.73 6.42 -2.28
CA GLY A 119 2.28 7.42 -1.35
C GLY A 119 1.30 7.83 -0.24
N GLU A 120 0.02 8.00 -0.57
CA GLU A 120 -1.00 8.34 0.42
C GLU A 120 -1.24 7.23 1.45
N HIS A 121 -1.29 5.98 1.00
CA HIS A 121 -1.47 4.80 1.86
C HIS A 121 -0.27 4.56 2.78
N ARG A 122 0.95 4.77 2.27
CA ARG A 122 2.18 4.71 3.07
C ARG A 122 2.16 5.79 4.16
N ARG A 123 1.78 7.02 3.82
CA ARG A 123 1.65 8.12 4.78
C ARG A 123 0.56 7.86 5.82
N PHE A 124 -0.53 7.21 5.42
CA PHE A 124 -1.59 6.78 6.34
C PHE A 124 -1.05 5.79 7.38
N LEU A 125 -0.38 4.72 6.93
CA LEU A 125 0.23 3.74 7.84
C LEU A 125 1.38 4.34 8.65
N GLU A 126 2.17 5.25 8.09
CA GLU A 126 3.23 5.96 8.81
C GLU A 126 2.67 6.71 10.03
N ARG A 127 1.59 7.47 9.86
CA ARG A 127 0.92 8.17 10.97
C ARG A 127 0.43 7.21 12.04
N LEU A 128 -0.03 6.02 11.64
CA LEU A 128 -0.54 5.01 12.57
C LEU A 128 0.59 4.34 13.33
N VAL A 129 1.66 3.97 12.64
CA VAL A 129 2.89 3.42 13.23
C VAL A 129 3.50 4.41 14.23
N GLU A 130 3.63 5.70 13.87
CA GLU A 130 4.20 6.71 14.76
C GLU A 130 3.38 6.96 16.03
N HIS A 131 2.06 6.72 15.97
CA HIS A 131 1.15 7.01 17.08
C HIS A 131 0.83 5.80 17.95
N CYS A 132 0.78 4.61 17.35
CA CYS A 132 0.43 3.37 18.04
C CYS A 132 1.66 2.60 18.54
N ALA A 133 2.88 3.07 18.26
CA ALA A 133 4.13 2.48 18.71
C ALA A 133 4.41 2.67 20.21
#